data_AF-A0A822AA46-F1
#
_entry.id   AF-A0A822AA46-F1
#
_cell.length_a   1.000
_cell.length_b   1.000
_cell.length_c   1.000
_cell.angle_alpha   90.00
_cell.angle_beta   90.00
_cell.angle_gamma   90.00
#
_symmetry.space_group_name_H-M   'P 1'
#
loop_
_entity.id
_entity.type
_entity.pdbx_description
1 polymer ?
#
loop_
_entity_poly.entity_id
_entity_poly.type
_entity_poly.pdbx_seq_one_letter_code
_entity_poly.pdbx_strand_id
1 'polypeptide(L)'
;MLLLDLNPKLVMEIEFETLGENLIDRCKAVGRSRIFDSIGTLFALLTVIFTTIEVSNRHLHSEYKNLVNHTLPVAFTNFSLMIYFVFEIIMKAWSFGADKYFRASTAHILEGTIAVACLVLQIIHMGLHGSPIVPL
;
A
#
# COMPACT_ATOMS: atom_id res chain seq x y z
N MET A 1 43.80 -12.91 15.78
CA MET A 1 44.29 -11.55 16.08
C MET A 1 44.99 -10.94 14.85
N LEU A 2 44.36 -10.98 13.65
CA LEU A 2 45.03 -10.55 12.40
C LEU A 2 44.05 -10.07 11.30
N LEU A 3 42.88 -9.54 11.68
CA LEU A 3 41.99 -8.82 10.74
C LEU A 3 41.70 -7.38 11.18
N LEU A 4 42.17 -6.97 12.37
CA LEU A 4 41.94 -5.63 12.95
C LEU A 4 43.01 -4.59 12.58
N ASP A 5 44.12 -4.99 11.96
CA ASP A 5 45.12 -4.06 11.42
C ASP A 5 44.80 -3.59 9.99
N LEU A 6 43.74 -4.12 9.37
CA LEU A 6 43.20 -3.58 8.13
C LEU A 6 42.42 -2.31 8.45
N ASN A 7 42.95 -1.20 7.93
CA ASN A 7 42.36 0.14 7.82
C ASN A 7 40.94 0.24 8.46
N PRO A 8 40.78 0.90 9.62
CA PRO A 8 39.52 0.92 10.36
C PRO A 8 38.32 1.45 9.55
N LYS A 9 38.56 2.21 8.47
CA LYS A 9 37.51 2.58 7.51
C LYS A 9 36.93 1.37 6.77
N LEU A 10 37.77 0.42 6.37
CA LEU A 10 37.37 -0.76 5.60
C LEU A 10 36.55 -1.74 6.46
N VAL A 11 36.93 -1.90 7.73
CA VAL A 11 36.15 -2.72 8.69
C VAL A 11 34.76 -2.11 8.91
N MET A 12 34.69 -0.78 9.05
CA MET A 12 33.43 -0.06 9.21
C MET A 12 32.53 -0.18 7.97
N GLU A 13 33.08 -0.06 6.75
CA GLU A 13 32.33 -0.24 5.50
C GLU A 13 31.74 -1.66 5.39
N ILE A 14 32.53 -2.70 5.71
CA ILE A 14 32.06 -4.10 5.66
C ILE A 14 30.97 -4.37 6.72
N GLU A 15 31.11 -3.81 7.93
CA GLU A 15 30.07 -3.92 8.97
C GLU A 15 28.77 -3.19 8.57
N PHE A 16 28.87 -2.04 7.91
CA PHE A 16 27.69 -1.32 7.40
C PHE A 16 27.02 -2.06 6.24
N GLU A 17 27.79 -2.63 5.31
CA GLU A 17 27.26 -3.45 4.20
C GLU A 17 26.54 -4.69 4.73
N THR A 18 27.16 -5.42 5.65
CA THR A 18 26.55 -6.60 6.27
C THR A 18 25.32 -6.27 7.12
N LEU A 19 25.28 -5.12 7.80
CA LEU A 19 24.08 -4.64 8.49
C LEU A 19 22.96 -4.31 7.48
N GLY A 20 23.31 -3.68 6.36
CA GLY A 20 22.39 -3.35 5.27
C GLY A 20 21.76 -4.60 4.63
N GLU A 21 22.58 -5.60 4.31
CA GLU A 21 22.10 -6.88 3.75
C GLU A 21 21.15 -7.60 4.72
N ASN A 22 21.50 -7.64 6.01
CA ASN A 22 20.66 -8.23 7.05
C ASN A 22 19.30 -7.52 7.19
N LEU A 23 19.26 -6.19 7.06
CA LEU A 23 18.01 -5.42 7.09
C LEU A 23 17.15 -5.70 5.85
N ILE A 24 17.76 -5.70 4.67
CA ILE A 24 17.07 -6.00 3.41
C ILE A 24 16.43 -7.39 3.46
N ASP A 25 17.16 -8.40 3.94
CA ASP A 25 16.65 -9.77 4.01
C ASP A 25 15.48 -9.91 4.99
N ARG A 26 15.51 -9.18 6.12
CA ARG A 26 14.38 -9.10 7.04
C ARG A 26 13.17 -8.44 6.40
N CYS A 27 13.35 -7.34 5.68
CA CYS A 27 12.25 -6.67 4.96
C CYS A 27 11.64 -7.59 3.90
N LYS A 28 12.47 -8.31 3.13
CA LYS A 28 12.00 -9.32 2.17
C LYS A 28 11.30 -10.49 2.86
N ALA A 29 11.70 -10.87 4.07
CA ALA A 29 11.00 -11.90 4.84
C ALA A 29 9.60 -11.44 5.27
N VAL A 30 9.45 -10.17 5.67
CA VAL A 30 8.14 -9.58 6.01
C VAL A 30 7.21 -9.58 4.80
N GLY A 31 7.68 -9.10 3.63
CA GLY A 31 6.87 -9.07 2.41
C GLY A 31 6.48 -10.45 1.87
N ARG A 32 7.14 -11.52 2.34
CA ARG A 32 6.82 -12.93 2.02
C ARG A 32 6.05 -13.64 3.14
N SER A 33 5.73 -12.95 4.22
CA SER A 33 5.10 -13.54 5.39
C SER A 33 3.59 -13.68 5.22
N ARG A 34 3.01 -14.76 5.75
CA ARG A 34 1.54 -14.95 5.78
C ARG A 34 0.82 -13.86 6.58
N ILE A 35 1.50 -13.26 7.55
CA ILE A 35 0.93 -12.16 8.35
C ILE A 35 0.70 -10.94 7.45
N PHE A 36 1.64 -10.64 6.55
CA PHE A 36 1.50 -9.53 5.61
C PHE A 36 0.29 -9.72 4.69
N ASP A 37 0.10 -10.93 4.14
CA ASP A 37 -1.09 -11.27 3.34
C ASP A 37 -2.41 -11.15 4.13
N SER A 38 -2.41 -11.57 5.41
CA SER A 38 -3.59 -11.44 6.28
C SER A 38 -3.94 -9.98 6.57
N ILE A 39 -2.95 -9.10 6.72
CA ILE A 39 -3.17 -7.65 6.90
C ILE A 39 -3.76 -7.06 5.62
N GLY A 40 -3.22 -7.43 4.45
CA GLY A 40 -3.79 -7.01 3.16
C GLY A 40 -5.25 -7.44 3.01
N THR A 41 -5.58 -8.67 3.38
CA THR A 41 -6.95 -9.18 3.38
C THR A 41 -7.87 -8.41 4.34
N LEU A 42 -7.39 -8.07 5.53
CA LEU A 42 -8.14 -7.25 6.49
C LEU A 42 -8.43 -5.85 5.92
N PHE A 43 -7.44 -5.23 5.26
CA PHE A 43 -7.61 -3.92 4.65
C PHE A 43 -8.55 -3.96 3.43
N ALA A 44 -8.57 -5.06 2.68
CA ALA A 44 -9.54 -5.28 1.62
C ALA A 44 -10.97 -5.32 2.17
N LEU A 45 -11.18 -6.03 3.28
CA LEU A 45 -12.48 -6.05 3.97
C LEU A 45 -12.88 -4.65 4.45
N LEU A 46 -11.97 -3.90 5.08
CA LEU A 46 -12.24 -2.54 5.52
C LEU A 46 -12.59 -1.61 4.35
N THR A 47 -11.91 -1.76 3.21
CA THR A 47 -12.20 -1.00 1.99
C THR A 47 -13.63 -1.23 1.52
N VAL A 48 -14.10 -2.47 1.49
CA VAL A 48 -15.48 -2.81 1.10
C VAL A 48 -16.48 -2.17 2.07
N ILE A 49 -16.22 -2.22 3.37
CA ILE A 49 -17.08 -1.62 4.40
C ILE A 49 -17.16 -0.10 4.21
N PHE A 50 -16.02 0.59 4.11
CA PHE A 50 -15.98 2.04 3.95
C PHE A 50 -16.62 2.50 2.64
N THR A 51 -16.37 1.79 1.54
CA THR A 51 -17.01 2.07 0.24
C THR A 51 -18.52 1.89 0.31
N THR A 52 -19.00 0.85 1.02
CA THR A 52 -20.45 0.62 1.20
C THR A 52 -21.09 1.75 2.00
N ILE A 53 -20.43 2.21 3.08
CA ILE A 53 -20.88 3.36 3.87
C ILE A 53 -20.90 4.62 3.01
N GLU A 54 -19.87 4.86 2.20
CA GLU A 54 -19.78 6.01 1.31
C GLU A 54 -20.95 6.05 0.31
N VAL A 55 -21.22 4.93 -0.36
CA VAL A 55 -22.31 4.81 -1.34
C VAL A 55 -23.67 4.98 -0.65
N SER A 56 -23.86 4.38 0.53
CA SER A 56 -25.10 4.48 1.31
C SER A 56 -25.37 5.94 1.74
N ASN A 57 -24.33 6.64 2.21
CA ASN A 57 -24.42 8.04 2.59
C ASN A 57 -24.72 8.95 1.39
N ARG A 58 -24.14 8.66 0.21
CA ARG A 58 -24.45 9.41 -1.02
C ARG A 58 -25.91 9.21 -1.45
N HIS A 59 -26.43 7.99 -1.37
CA HIS A 59 -27.82 7.72 -1.70
C HIS A 59 -28.78 8.47 -0.77
N LEU A 60 -28.55 8.40 0.55
CA LEU A 60 -29.30 9.14 1.56
C LEU A 60 -29.21 10.65 1.37
N HIS A 61 -28.05 11.20 1.00
CA HIS A 61 -27.91 12.63 0.73
C HIS A 61 -28.70 13.07 -0.53
N SER A 62 -28.78 12.21 -1.55
CA SER A 62 -29.60 12.48 -2.74
C SER A 62 -31.10 12.52 -2.43
N GLU A 63 -31.56 11.72 -1.47
CA GLU A 63 -32.96 11.68 -1.02
C GLU A 63 -33.25 12.75 0.05
N TYR A 64 -32.28 13.08 0.90
CA TYR A 64 -32.40 14.01 2.02
C TYR A 64 -31.31 15.08 1.93
N LYS A 65 -31.61 16.17 1.22
CA LYS A 65 -30.74 17.34 0.93
C LYS A 65 -30.01 18.00 2.13
N ASN A 66 -30.27 17.59 3.37
CA ASN A 66 -29.78 18.23 4.59
C ASN A 66 -28.87 17.34 5.47
N LEU A 67 -28.44 16.16 5.02
CA LEU A 67 -27.50 15.34 5.81
C LEU A 67 -26.06 15.85 5.65
N VAL A 68 -25.42 16.11 6.79
CA VAL A 68 -24.04 16.61 6.98
C VAL A 68 -23.03 15.88 6.09
N ASN A 69 -22.10 16.64 5.48
CA ASN A 69 -21.00 16.19 4.60
C ASN A 69 -19.97 15.29 5.33
N HIS A 70 -20.38 14.11 5.79
CA HIS A 70 -19.48 13.09 6.35
C HIS A 70 -18.79 12.23 5.27
N THR A 71 -18.88 12.62 4.00
CA THR A 71 -18.29 11.87 2.87
C THR A 71 -16.78 12.07 2.75
N LEU A 72 -16.24 13.21 3.19
CA LEU A 72 -14.81 13.56 3.04
C LEU A 72 -13.87 12.60 3.80
N PRO A 73 -14.10 12.26 5.09
CA PRO A 73 -13.21 11.35 5.82
C PRO A 73 -13.24 9.92 5.28
N VAL A 74 -14.39 9.47 4.78
CA VAL A 74 -14.54 8.14 4.18
C VAL A 74 -13.80 8.06 2.85
N ALA A 75 -13.93 9.08 1.99
CA ALA A 75 -13.21 9.16 0.73
C ALA A 75 -11.68 9.22 0.93
N PHE A 76 -11.21 9.95 1.94
CA PHE A 76 -9.79 9.98 2.32
C PHE A 76 -9.28 8.62 2.82
N THR A 77 -10.10 7.91 3.60
CA THR A 77 -9.76 6.56 4.10
C THR A 77 -9.66 5.57 2.95
N ASN A 78 -10.63 5.58 2.03
CA ASN A 78 -10.60 4.75 0.81
C ASN A 78 -9.37 5.04 -0.05
N PHE A 79 -8.98 6.31 -0.20
CA PHE A 79 -7.76 6.68 -0.91
C PHE A 79 -6.49 6.17 -0.22
N SER A 80 -6.40 6.31 1.10
CA SER A 80 -5.27 5.81 1.89
C SER A 80 -5.13 4.28 1.79
N LEU A 81 -6.26 3.56 1.76
CA LEU A 81 -6.29 2.11 1.56
C LEU A 81 -5.83 1.73 0.14
N MET A 82 -6.19 2.50 -0.90
CA MET A 82 -5.68 2.26 -2.26
C MET A 82 -4.17 2.45 -2.37
N ILE A 83 -3.62 3.48 -1.71
CA ILE A 83 -2.16 3.65 -1.61
C ILE A 83 -1.52 2.45 -0.94
N TYR A 84 -2.11 1.94 0.14
CA TYR A 84 -1.62 0.75 0.81
C TYR A 84 -1.57 -0.47 -0.12
N PHE A 85 -2.60 -0.75 -0.92
CA PHE A 85 -2.57 -1.90 -1.83
C PHE A 85 -1.46 -1.80 -2.88
N VAL A 86 -1.25 -0.61 -3.44
CA VAL A 86 -0.14 -0.38 -4.38
C VAL A 86 1.20 -0.60 -3.68
N PHE A 87 1.36 -0.10 -2.45
CA PHE A 87 2.55 -0.35 -1.64
C PHE A 87 2.74 -1.85 -1.33
N GLU A 88 1.67 -2.57 -0.99
CA GLU A 88 1.69 -4.01 -0.74
C GLU A 88 2.20 -4.78 -1.96
N ILE A 89 1.68 -4.48 -3.16
CA ILE A 89 2.11 -5.08 -4.42
C ILE A 89 3.58 -4.77 -4.69
N ILE A 90 4.03 -3.53 -4.49
CA ILE A 90 5.45 -3.15 -4.68
C ILE A 90 6.34 -3.93 -3.71
N MET A 91 5.95 -4.04 -2.44
CA MET A 91 6.70 -4.78 -1.43
C MET A 91 6.77 -6.28 -1.76
N LYS A 92 5.67 -6.88 -2.22
CA LYS A 92 5.65 -8.29 -2.66
C LYS A 92 6.52 -8.48 -3.90
N ALA A 93 6.35 -7.65 -4.93
CA ALA A 93 7.15 -7.70 -6.14
C ALA A 93 8.65 -7.53 -5.86
N TRP A 94 9.02 -6.62 -4.95
CA TRP A 94 10.42 -6.44 -4.52
C TRP A 94 10.94 -7.63 -3.71
N SER A 95 10.11 -8.21 -2.84
CA SER A 95 10.51 -9.32 -1.96
C SER A 95 10.73 -10.64 -2.69
N PHE A 96 9.89 -10.94 -3.69
CA PHE A 96 10.01 -12.13 -4.52
C PHE A 96 10.87 -11.93 -5.78
N GLY A 97 11.07 -10.67 -6.19
CA GLY A 97 11.58 -10.27 -7.49
C GLY A 97 10.43 -10.11 -8.50
N ALA A 98 10.36 -8.95 -9.16
CA ALA A 98 9.18 -8.55 -9.94
C ALA A 98 8.79 -9.58 -11.02
N ASP A 99 9.76 -10.10 -11.77
CA ASP A 99 9.53 -11.10 -12.81
C ASP A 99 8.97 -12.42 -12.23
N LYS A 100 9.48 -12.85 -11.07
CA LYS A 100 8.98 -14.05 -10.38
C LYS A 100 7.57 -13.83 -9.82
N TYR A 101 7.30 -12.66 -9.24
CA TYR A 101 6.01 -12.33 -8.66
C TYR A 101 4.89 -12.33 -9.71
N PHE A 102 5.09 -11.63 -10.84
CA PHE A 102 4.06 -11.56 -11.88
C PHE A 102 3.92 -12.85 -12.69
N ARG A 103 4.99 -13.64 -12.84
CA ARG A 103 4.89 -14.96 -13.51
C ARG A 103 4.34 -16.06 -12.62
N ALA A 104 4.42 -15.92 -11.29
CA ALA A 104 3.97 -16.95 -10.37
C ALA A 104 2.46 -17.22 -10.48
N SER A 105 1.65 -16.18 -10.76
CA SER A 105 0.21 -16.33 -10.92
C SER A 105 -0.40 -15.17 -11.70
N THR A 106 -1.36 -15.48 -12.58
CA THR A 106 -2.20 -14.47 -13.25
C THR A 106 -3.02 -13.67 -12.24
N ALA A 107 -3.29 -14.21 -11.06
CA ALA A 107 -3.99 -13.51 -9.98
C ALA A 107 -3.21 -12.27 -9.51
N HIS A 108 -1.87 -12.34 -9.42
CA HIS A 108 -1.04 -11.20 -9.01
C HIS A 108 -1.00 -10.09 -10.06
N ILE A 109 -1.04 -10.47 -11.35
CA ILE A 109 -1.16 -9.49 -12.45
C ILE A 109 -2.51 -8.79 -12.37
N LEU A 110 -3.59 -9.54 -12.15
CA LEU A 110 -4.93 -9.00 -12.03
C LEU A 110 -5.05 -8.07 -10.81
N GLU A 111 -4.56 -8.50 -9.65
CA GLU A 111 -4.52 -7.73 -8.41
C GLU A 111 -3.76 -6.41 -8.60
N GLY A 112 -2.58 -6.46 -9.22
CA GLY A 112 -1.80 -5.29 -9.58
C GLY A 112 -2.55 -4.33 -10.51
N THR A 113 -3.18 -4.87 -11.54
CA THR A 113 -3.93 -4.07 -12.53
C THR A 113 -5.14 -3.40 -11.89
N ILE A 114 -5.91 -4.12 -11.08
CA ILE A 114 -7.08 -3.59 -10.38
C ILE A 114 -6.66 -2.50 -9.38
N ALA A 115 -5.63 -2.74 -8.57
CA ALA A 115 -5.18 -1.76 -7.59
C ALA A 115 -4.74 -0.45 -8.25
N VAL A 116 -3.99 -0.52 -9.35
CA VAL A 116 -3.56 0.67 -10.10
C VAL A 116 -4.76 1.38 -10.75
N ALA A 117 -5.67 0.63 -11.38
CA ALA A 117 -6.88 1.20 -11.98
C ALA A 117 -7.75 1.92 -10.93
N CYS A 118 -7.96 1.29 -9.77
CA CYS A 118 -8.70 1.88 -8.65
C CYS A 118 -8.02 3.14 -8.13
N LEU A 119 -6.68 3.15 -7.98
CA LEU A 119 -5.94 4.33 -7.54
C LEU A 119 -6.11 5.49 -8.54
N VAL A 120 -6.00 5.22 -9.85
CA VAL A 120 -6.20 6.24 -10.90
C VAL A 120 -7.62 6.81 -10.84
N LEU A 121 -8.63 5.94 -10.73
CA LEU A 121 -10.02 6.38 -10.58
C LEU A 121 -10.23 7.23 -9.32
N GLN A 122 -9.58 6.87 -8.20
CA GLN A 122 -9.68 7.62 -6.96
C GLN A 122 -8.99 9.00 -7.06
N ILE A 123 -7.84 9.09 -7.73
CA ILE A 123 -7.16 10.36 -8.01
C ILE A 123 -8.05 11.27 -8.87
N ILE A 124 -8.66 10.72 -9.92
CA ILE A 124 -9.60 11.47 -10.77
C ILE A 124 -10.81 11.93 -9.96
N HIS A 125 -11.39 11.04 -9.15
CA HIS A 125 -12.54 11.34 -8.30
C HIS A 125 -12.22 12.48 -7.31
N MET A 126 -11.06 12.43 -6.64
CA MET A 126 -10.59 13.51 -5.76
C MET A 126 -10.28 14.81 -6.50
N GLY A 127 -9.72 14.73 -7.72
CA GLY A 127 -9.44 15.91 -8.55
C GLY A 127 -10.70 16.63 -9.01
N LEU A 128 -11.79 15.89 -9.25
CA LEU A 128 -13.07 16.46 -9.70
C LEU A 128 -13.94 17.00 -8.55
N HIS A 129 -13.83 16.44 -7.34
CA HIS A 129 -14.70 16.78 -6.21
C HIS A 129 -14.03 17.63 -5.11
N GLY A 130 -12.79 18.05 -5.32
CA GLY A 130 -11.99 18.76 -4.31
C GLY A 130 -11.20 17.78 -3.43
N SER A 131 -9.96 18.16 -3.14
CA SER A 131 -9.05 17.36 -2.33
C SER A 131 -9.51 17.31 -0.87
N PRO A 132 -9.43 16.19 -0.16
CA PRO A 132 -9.64 16.17 1.29
C PRO A 132 -8.61 17.01 2.06
N ILE A 133 -7.52 17.43 1.42
CA ILE A 133 -6.47 18.30 1.98
C ILE A 133 -6.84 19.78 1.77
N VAL A 134 -7.61 20.09 0.72
CA VAL A 134 -8.07 21.46 0.41
C VAL A 134 -9.52 21.35 -0.06
N PRO A 135 -10.51 21.45 0.86
CA PRO A 135 -11.89 21.55 0.46
C PRO A 135 -12.07 22.87 -0.31
N LEU A 136 -12.56 22.77 -1.55
CA LEU A 136 -13.02 23.90 -2.37
C LEU A 136 -14.42 24.33 -1.97
#